data_AF-A0A0M3LEN5-F1
#
_entry.id   AF-A0A0M3LEN5-F1
#
_cell.length_a   1.000
_cell.length_b   1.000
_cell.length_c   1.000
_cell.angle_alpha   90.00
_cell.angle_beta   90.00
_cell.angle_gamma   90.00
#
_symmetry.space_group_name_H-M   'P 1'
#
loop_
_entity.id
_entity.type
_entity.pdbx_description
1 polymer ?
#
loop_
_entity_poly.entity_id
_entity_poly.type
_entity_poly.pdbx_seq_one_letter_code
_entity_poly.pdbx_strand_id
1 'polypeptide(L)'
;NYRAPTGSHGDAGDFAMIAYFVLKPRFPKHGTLSIQEVNDLLDAIAINNAAKKKDLVKKSLLQLITNCSALEQKWLIRMIIKDMKLGVSQQTVFNIFHPDATELHNVTTDLEKVCLQLHDPAVSLSDVSISLFSPFKPMLAAIANMKNIEKQMNNQSFYIETKLDGERMQLHKDGDVYKYFSRNGFDYTKPFGASPLEGSLTPYIHNVFRMDVQNCILDGEMMAFNPSTQTYMQKGSKFDIKRLMDDSELQTCYCVFDVLMLNDQKLARETLRKRYEILHKLFTPITGRLQIVHKTEASSRKNVL
;
A
#
# COMPACT_ATOMS: atom_id res chain seq x y z
N ASN A 1 -8.38 17.84 26.67
CA ASN A 1 -7.81 18.62 25.54
C ASN A 1 -6.28 18.54 25.53
N TYR A 2 -5.69 17.46 25.00
CA TYR A 2 -4.22 17.27 25.03
C TYR A 2 -3.44 18.24 24.12
N ARG A 3 -4.14 18.92 23.21
CA ARG A 3 -3.57 19.93 22.30
C ARG A 3 -3.54 21.33 22.90
N ALA A 4 -4.29 21.57 23.98
CA ALA A 4 -4.34 22.87 24.63
C ALA A 4 -3.20 22.96 25.65
N PRO A 5 -2.33 23.99 25.56
CA PRO A 5 -1.28 24.19 26.55
C PRO A 5 -1.93 24.51 27.89
N THR A 6 -1.66 23.66 28.89
CA THR A 6 -2.26 23.78 30.23
C THR A 6 -1.22 23.63 31.35
N GLY A 7 0.09 23.61 31.00
CA GLY A 7 1.20 23.49 31.96
C GLY A 7 2.54 23.97 31.41
N SER A 8 3.55 24.01 32.29
CA SER A 8 4.91 24.55 32.06
C SER A 8 5.83 23.66 31.21
N HIS A 9 5.46 22.41 30.98
CA HIS A 9 6.20 21.49 30.13
C HIS A 9 5.68 21.63 28.70
N GLY A 10 6.55 21.97 27.75
CA GLY A 10 6.24 22.23 26.33
C GLY A 10 5.76 21.01 25.53
N ASP A 11 5.06 20.07 26.16
CA ASP A 11 4.62 18.78 25.59
C ASP A 11 3.21 18.85 24.99
N ALA A 12 2.65 20.06 24.84
CA ALA A 12 1.36 20.27 24.21
C ALA A 12 1.38 19.67 22.78
N GLY A 13 0.47 18.73 22.52
CA GLY A 13 0.40 18.01 21.24
C GLY A 13 1.03 16.60 21.22
N ASP A 14 1.84 16.19 22.20
CA ASP A 14 2.26 14.79 22.38
C ASP A 14 1.41 14.10 23.44
N PHE A 15 0.39 13.37 22.97
CA PHE A 15 -0.54 12.65 23.85
C PHE A 15 0.17 11.61 24.75
N ALA A 16 1.19 10.92 24.22
CA ALA A 16 1.89 9.89 24.99
C ALA A 16 2.70 10.50 26.13
N MET A 17 3.35 11.65 25.90
CA MET A 17 4.09 12.38 26.93
C MET A 17 3.16 12.94 28.02
N ILE A 18 2.03 13.54 27.62
CA ILE A 18 1.02 14.03 28.57
C ILE A 18 0.48 12.88 29.42
N ALA A 19 0.15 11.74 28.81
CA ALA A 19 -0.29 10.55 29.52
C ALA A 19 0.79 10.06 30.49
N TYR A 20 2.06 9.99 30.07
CA TYR A 20 3.17 9.56 30.92
C TYR A 20 3.26 10.37 32.22
N PHE A 21 3.21 11.70 32.17
CA PHE A 21 3.30 12.53 33.40
C PHE A 21 2.12 12.32 34.35
N VAL A 22 0.94 12.04 33.80
CA VAL A 22 -0.26 11.71 34.58
C VAL A 22 -0.18 10.31 35.20
N LEU A 23 0.46 9.36 34.51
CA LEU A 23 0.59 7.95 34.92
C LEU A 23 1.78 7.72 35.86
N LYS A 24 2.87 8.49 35.73
CA LYS A 24 4.12 8.34 36.48
C LYS A 24 3.93 8.20 38.01
N PRO A 25 3.06 8.97 38.70
CA PRO A 25 2.85 8.79 40.13
C PRO A 25 1.86 7.68 40.51
N ARG A 26 1.20 7.02 39.53
CA ARG A 26 0.06 6.11 39.77
C ARG A 26 0.35 4.64 39.47
N PHE A 27 1.46 4.34 38.81
CA PHE A 27 1.78 3.01 38.31
C PHE A 27 3.14 2.50 38.84
N PRO A 28 3.34 1.18 38.92
CA PRO A 28 4.60 0.59 39.35
C PRO A 28 5.76 0.94 38.41
N LYS A 29 6.99 0.76 38.90
CA LYS A 29 8.22 1.07 38.15
C LYS A 29 8.51 0.08 37.03
N HIS A 30 7.99 -1.14 37.10
CA HIS A 30 8.26 -2.23 36.16
C HIS A 30 6.95 -2.90 35.74
N GLY A 31 6.84 -3.23 34.46
CA GLY A 31 5.80 -4.11 33.94
C GLY A 31 6.17 -5.59 34.09
N THR A 32 5.23 -6.46 33.73
CA THR A 32 5.35 -7.92 33.81
C THR A 32 5.22 -8.61 32.45
N LEU A 33 4.81 -7.89 31.40
CA LEU A 33 4.54 -8.45 30.08
C LEU A 33 5.82 -8.59 29.25
N SER A 34 5.93 -9.71 28.55
CA SER A 34 6.87 -9.93 27.46
C SER A 34 6.45 -9.22 26.17
N ILE A 35 7.37 -9.12 25.20
CA ILE A 35 7.06 -8.58 23.86
C ILE A 35 5.97 -9.40 23.17
N GLN A 36 5.98 -10.72 23.34
CA GLN A 36 4.97 -11.60 22.75
C GLN A 36 3.59 -11.33 23.34
N GLU A 37 3.46 -11.27 24.67
CA GLU A 37 2.18 -11.00 25.33
C GLU A 37 1.63 -9.61 24.98
N VAL A 38 2.51 -8.61 24.79
CA VAL A 38 2.12 -7.30 24.28
C VAL A 38 1.54 -7.41 22.87
N ASN A 39 2.18 -8.14 21.96
CA ASN A 39 1.65 -8.35 20.60
C ASN A 39 0.33 -9.12 20.62
N ASP A 40 0.21 -10.19 21.41
CA ASP A 40 -1.04 -10.96 21.56
C ASP A 40 -2.21 -10.08 22.01
N LEU A 41 -1.96 -9.14 22.95
CA LEU A 41 -2.97 -8.19 23.41
C LEU A 41 -3.30 -7.12 22.36
N LEU A 42 -2.32 -6.67 21.57
CA LEU A 42 -2.55 -5.74 20.46
C LEU A 42 -3.35 -6.41 19.33
N ASP A 43 -3.09 -7.69 19.04
CA ASP A 43 -3.86 -8.50 18.11
C ASP A 43 -5.30 -8.68 18.59
N ALA A 44 -5.49 -9.00 19.87
CA ALA A 44 -6.81 -9.07 20.48
C ALA A 44 -7.56 -7.73 20.36
N ILE A 45 -6.90 -6.59 20.55
CA ILE A 45 -7.49 -5.26 20.34
C ILE A 45 -7.93 -5.07 18.88
N ALA A 46 -7.06 -5.39 17.92
CA ALA A 46 -7.33 -5.23 16.50
C ALA A 46 -8.50 -6.11 16.02
N ILE A 47 -8.47 -7.40 16.36
CA ILE A 47 -9.51 -8.39 16.02
C ILE A 47 -10.85 -7.99 16.63
N ASN A 48 -10.88 -7.64 17.93
CA ASN A 48 -12.13 -7.26 18.60
C ASN A 48 -12.69 -5.92 18.07
N ASN A 49 -11.83 -4.98 17.68
CA ASN A 49 -12.25 -3.75 17.03
C ASN A 49 -12.88 -4.02 15.65
N ALA A 50 -12.27 -4.89 14.83
CA ALA A 50 -12.83 -5.32 13.55
C ALA A 50 -14.20 -6.01 13.72
N ALA A 51 -14.36 -6.81 14.79
CA ALA A 51 -15.62 -7.44 15.18
C ALA A 51 -16.62 -6.52 15.89
N LYS A 52 -16.30 -5.22 16.08
CA LYS A 52 -17.11 -4.22 16.79
C LYS A 52 -17.42 -4.57 18.25
N LYS A 53 -16.60 -5.39 18.91
CA LYS A 53 -16.78 -5.83 20.32
C LYS A 53 -16.05 -4.89 21.29
N LYS A 54 -16.65 -3.72 21.54
CA LYS A 54 -16.03 -2.64 22.34
C LYS A 54 -15.61 -3.06 23.75
N ASP A 55 -16.37 -3.92 24.42
CA ASP A 55 -16.05 -4.34 25.80
C ASP A 55 -14.81 -5.25 25.86
N LEU A 56 -14.59 -6.08 24.83
CA LEU A 56 -13.39 -6.91 24.73
C LEU A 56 -12.14 -6.07 24.40
N VAL A 57 -12.30 -5.01 23.60
CA VAL A 57 -11.23 -4.02 23.37
C VAL A 57 -10.85 -3.36 24.69
N LYS A 58 -11.83 -2.89 25.49
CA LYS A 58 -11.57 -2.30 26.81
C LYS A 58 -10.88 -3.28 27.74
N LYS A 59 -11.31 -4.55 27.76
CA LYS A 59 -10.70 -5.60 28.59
C LYS A 59 -9.22 -5.83 28.24
N SER A 60 -8.90 -5.94 26.96
CA SER A 60 -7.53 -6.15 26.48
C SER A 60 -6.65 -4.93 26.78
N LEU A 61 -7.18 -3.72 26.58
CA LEU A 61 -6.48 -2.48 26.92
C LEU A 61 -6.24 -2.35 28.44
N LEU A 62 -7.20 -2.79 29.26
CA LEU A 62 -7.05 -2.81 30.72
C LEU A 62 -5.93 -3.77 31.14
N GLN A 63 -5.79 -4.92 30.49
CA GLN A 63 -4.69 -5.85 30.75
C GLN A 63 -3.32 -5.21 30.42
N LEU A 64 -3.20 -4.52 29.29
CA LEU A 64 -1.98 -3.75 28.96
C LEU A 64 -1.68 -2.69 30.02
N ILE A 65 -2.68 -1.89 30.41
CA ILE A 65 -2.50 -0.81 31.39
C ILE A 65 -2.11 -1.34 32.77
N THR A 66 -2.75 -2.42 33.23
CA THR A 66 -2.53 -2.95 34.59
C THR A 66 -1.20 -3.68 34.75
N ASN A 67 -0.61 -4.19 33.65
CA ASN A 67 0.62 -4.97 33.68
C ASN A 67 1.85 -4.22 33.11
N CYS A 68 1.71 -2.93 32.77
CA CYS A 68 2.80 -2.10 32.28
C CYS A 68 3.07 -0.91 33.20
N SER A 69 4.34 -0.57 33.37
CA SER A 69 4.80 0.66 34.00
C SER A 69 4.35 1.90 33.21
N ALA A 70 4.39 3.07 33.85
CA ALA A 70 4.07 4.33 33.17
C ALA A 70 4.96 4.58 31.93
N LEU A 71 6.24 4.17 31.98
CA LEU A 71 7.17 4.34 30.86
C LEU A 71 6.83 3.40 29.69
N GLU A 72 6.49 2.15 29.97
CA GLU A 72 6.04 1.20 28.93
C GLU A 72 4.72 1.66 28.31
N GLN A 73 3.76 2.13 29.13
CA GLN A 73 2.49 2.68 28.63
C GLN A 73 2.70 3.86 27.68
N LYS A 74 3.67 4.75 27.94
CA LYS A 74 4.05 5.82 26.99
C LYS A 74 4.38 5.24 25.61
N TRP A 75 5.19 4.20 25.56
CA TRP A 75 5.60 3.57 24.30
C TRP A 75 4.48 2.76 23.66
N LEU A 76 3.66 2.06 24.44
CA LEU A 76 2.46 1.37 23.97
C LEU A 76 1.49 2.35 23.29
N ILE A 77 1.26 3.53 23.88
CA ILE A 77 0.44 4.57 23.26
C ILE A 77 1.00 4.98 21.90
N ARG A 78 2.33 5.15 21.79
CA ARG A 78 2.99 5.46 20.51
C ARG A 78 2.89 4.33 19.49
N MET A 79 2.99 3.07 19.91
CA MET A 79 2.77 1.90 19.06
C MET A 79 1.33 1.84 18.53
N ILE A 80 0.34 2.07 19.40
CA ILE A 80 -1.10 2.10 19.03
C ILE A 80 -1.38 3.25 18.03
N ILE A 81 -0.80 4.42 18.25
CA ILE A 81 -0.91 5.58 17.34
C ILE A 81 -0.11 5.38 16.05
N LYS A 82 0.86 4.45 16.05
CA LYS A 82 1.82 4.19 14.96
C LYS A 82 2.74 5.39 14.68
N ASP A 83 3.11 6.13 15.72
CA ASP A 83 4.08 7.24 15.66
C ASP A 83 5.02 7.21 16.87
N MET A 84 6.22 6.67 16.66
CA MET A 84 7.20 6.43 17.73
C MET A 84 8.05 7.66 18.10
N LYS A 85 8.13 8.66 17.21
CA LYS A 85 8.96 9.86 17.39
C LYS A 85 10.41 9.56 17.82
N LEU A 86 11.05 8.59 17.18
CA LEU A 86 12.43 8.17 17.51
C LEU A 86 13.51 9.14 17.02
N GLY A 87 13.17 10.06 16.11
CA GLY A 87 14.15 10.96 15.48
C GLY A 87 15.02 10.30 14.40
N VAL A 88 14.77 9.03 14.08
CA VAL A 88 15.43 8.29 13.00
C VAL A 88 14.40 7.81 11.98
N SER A 89 14.84 7.66 10.73
CA SER A 89 13.99 7.19 9.64
C SER A 89 13.84 5.67 9.64
N GLN A 90 12.77 5.15 9.04
CA GLN A 90 12.61 3.71 8.78
C GLN A 90 13.80 3.14 7.99
N GLN A 91 14.31 3.89 7.01
CA GLN A 91 15.47 3.49 6.21
C GLN A 91 16.71 3.29 7.09
N THR A 92 16.91 4.14 8.09
CA THR A 92 18.01 4.01 9.05
C THR A 92 17.88 2.72 9.86
N VAL A 93 16.67 2.39 10.32
CA VAL A 93 16.42 1.15 11.07
C VAL A 93 16.70 -0.08 10.21
N PHE A 94 16.24 -0.10 8.95
CA PHE A 94 16.53 -1.20 8.02
C PHE A 94 18.02 -1.35 7.73
N ASN A 95 18.72 -0.25 7.47
CA ASN A 95 20.17 -0.29 7.22
C ASN A 95 20.97 -0.83 8.42
N ILE A 96 20.49 -0.59 9.64
CA ILE A 96 21.10 -1.16 10.86
C ILE A 96 20.78 -2.65 10.98
N PHE A 97 19.57 -3.07 10.58
CA PHE A 97 19.13 -4.46 10.66
C PHE A 97 19.85 -5.36 9.64
N HIS A 98 19.79 -5.00 8.36
CA HIS A 98 20.44 -5.74 7.27
C HIS A 98 20.56 -4.86 6.01
N PRO A 99 21.66 -4.92 5.23
CA PRO A 99 21.83 -4.15 3.98
C PRO A 99 20.66 -4.31 2.99
N ASP A 100 20.18 -5.54 2.81
CA ASP A 100 19.09 -5.90 1.88
C ASP A 100 17.67 -5.63 2.43
N ALA A 101 17.52 -5.23 3.71
CA ALA A 101 16.21 -5.11 4.36
C ALA A 101 15.27 -4.14 3.65
N THR A 102 15.79 -3.00 3.19
CA THR A 102 15.00 -2.02 2.44
C THR A 102 14.52 -2.59 1.12
N GLU A 103 15.40 -3.24 0.36
CA GLU A 103 15.06 -3.78 -0.95
C GLU A 103 14.00 -4.88 -0.80
N LEU A 104 14.19 -5.79 0.15
CA LEU A 104 13.26 -6.88 0.42
C LEU A 104 11.90 -6.35 0.89
N HIS A 105 11.89 -5.39 1.82
CA HIS A 105 10.65 -4.76 2.26
C HIS A 105 9.94 -4.04 1.11
N ASN A 106 10.67 -3.44 0.16
CA ASN A 106 10.06 -2.75 -0.98
C ASN A 106 9.35 -3.71 -1.95
N VAL A 107 9.73 -4.99 -2.02
CA VAL A 107 9.09 -5.99 -2.90
C VAL A 107 8.13 -6.95 -2.19
N THR A 108 8.01 -6.85 -0.86
CA THR A 108 7.16 -7.73 -0.05
C THR A 108 6.15 -7.00 0.84
N THR A 109 6.47 -5.78 1.28
CA THR A 109 5.70 -5.01 2.28
C THR A 109 5.41 -5.83 3.55
N ASP A 110 6.34 -6.71 3.93
CA ASP A 110 6.18 -7.69 5.01
C ASP A 110 7.39 -7.66 5.94
N LEU A 111 7.19 -7.19 7.18
CA LEU A 111 8.24 -7.13 8.20
C LEU A 111 8.63 -8.49 8.74
N GLU A 112 7.69 -9.44 8.84
CA GLU A 112 7.97 -10.79 9.32
C GLU A 112 8.89 -11.50 8.33
N LYS A 113 8.56 -11.45 7.03
CA LYS A 113 9.40 -12.02 5.98
C LYS A 113 10.79 -11.40 5.94
N VAL A 114 10.90 -10.08 6.14
CA VAL A 114 12.20 -9.39 6.24
C VAL A 114 13.00 -9.91 7.44
N CYS A 115 12.39 -9.98 8.62
CA CYS A 115 13.06 -10.47 9.82
C CYS A 115 13.49 -11.94 9.73
N LEU A 116 12.66 -12.79 9.11
CA LEU A 116 12.94 -14.22 8.96
C LEU A 116 14.01 -14.51 7.91
N GLN A 117 13.94 -13.86 6.73
CA GLN A 117 14.88 -14.15 5.63
C GLN A 117 16.25 -13.50 5.82
N LEU A 118 16.30 -12.36 6.53
CA LEU A 118 17.53 -11.60 6.77
C LEU A 118 17.97 -11.67 8.24
N HIS A 119 17.67 -12.78 8.91
CA HIS A 119 18.02 -12.98 10.31
C HIS A 119 19.55 -12.96 10.54
N ASP A 120 20.32 -13.54 9.61
CA ASP A 120 21.78 -13.50 9.63
C ASP A 120 22.29 -12.27 8.85
N PRO A 121 22.90 -11.27 9.52
CA PRO A 121 23.43 -10.06 8.86
C PRO A 121 24.60 -10.31 7.91
N ALA A 122 25.19 -11.51 7.92
CA ALA A 122 26.28 -11.89 7.01
C ALA A 122 25.79 -12.53 5.69
N VAL A 123 24.50 -12.87 5.59
CA VAL A 123 23.95 -13.62 4.44
C VAL A 123 23.02 -12.72 3.62
N SER A 124 23.53 -12.26 2.49
CA SER A 124 22.74 -11.50 1.51
C SER A 124 21.86 -12.38 0.62
N LEU A 125 20.76 -11.79 0.16
CA LEU A 125 19.87 -12.42 -0.81
C LEU A 125 20.41 -12.25 -2.24
N SER A 126 20.38 -13.32 -3.04
CA SER A 126 20.90 -13.30 -4.41
C SER A 126 19.95 -12.65 -5.42
N ASP A 127 18.63 -12.71 -5.20
CA ASP A 127 17.62 -12.13 -6.10
C ASP A 127 16.43 -11.57 -5.31
N VAL A 128 16.52 -10.30 -4.92
CA VAL A 128 15.39 -9.56 -4.35
C VAL A 128 14.55 -8.99 -5.49
N SER A 129 13.34 -9.50 -5.65
CA SER A 129 12.48 -9.12 -6.78
C SER A 129 11.01 -9.31 -6.48
N ILE A 130 10.18 -8.68 -7.33
CA ILE A 130 8.73 -8.77 -7.26
C ILE A 130 8.30 -10.22 -7.48
N SER A 131 7.38 -10.70 -6.64
CA SER A 131 6.85 -12.05 -6.68
C SER A 131 5.33 -12.05 -6.72
N LEU A 132 4.76 -13.09 -7.32
CA LEU A 132 3.32 -13.28 -7.40
C LEU A 132 2.71 -13.32 -5.99
N PHE A 133 1.54 -12.70 -5.84
CA PHE A 133 0.79 -12.54 -4.58
C PHE A 133 1.51 -11.88 -3.40
N SER A 134 2.69 -11.28 -3.59
CA SER A 134 3.35 -10.42 -2.60
C SER A 134 3.21 -8.95 -3.00
N PRO A 135 2.63 -8.07 -2.17
CA PRO A 135 2.52 -6.65 -2.50
C PRO A 135 3.90 -5.97 -2.53
N PHE A 136 4.16 -5.17 -3.55
CA PHE A 136 5.36 -4.33 -3.61
C PHE A 136 5.00 -2.86 -3.42
N LYS A 137 5.97 -2.03 -3.07
CA LYS A 137 5.80 -0.57 -3.05
C LYS A 137 5.79 -0.05 -4.49
N PRO A 138 4.70 0.57 -4.96
CA PRO A 138 4.66 1.10 -6.32
C PRO A 138 5.71 2.18 -6.55
N MET A 139 6.20 2.28 -7.79
CA MET A 139 7.07 3.38 -8.21
C MET A 139 6.32 4.72 -8.08
N LEU A 140 7.00 5.74 -7.55
CA LEU A 140 6.43 7.08 -7.34
C LEU A 140 6.95 8.07 -8.37
N ALA A 141 6.17 9.12 -8.62
CA ALA A 141 6.58 10.24 -9.47
C ALA A 141 7.16 11.39 -8.62
N ALA A 142 8.29 11.94 -9.07
CA ALA A 142 8.83 13.20 -8.55
C ALA A 142 8.14 14.40 -9.21
N ILE A 143 8.11 15.54 -8.52
CA ILE A 143 7.66 16.80 -9.12
C ILE A 143 8.69 17.23 -10.17
N ALA A 144 8.26 17.33 -11.44
CA ALA A 144 9.12 17.72 -12.55
C ALA A 144 9.26 19.24 -12.67
N ASN A 145 10.41 19.69 -13.16
CA ASN A 145 10.63 21.09 -13.51
C ASN A 145 10.48 21.25 -15.02
N MET A 146 9.37 21.85 -15.46
CA MET A 146 9.04 22.02 -16.88
C MET A 146 10.12 22.76 -17.69
N LYS A 147 10.93 23.63 -17.06
CA LYS A 147 12.02 24.32 -17.77
C LYS A 147 13.16 23.37 -18.14
N ASN A 148 13.33 22.29 -17.38
CA ASN A 148 14.44 21.35 -17.50
C ASN A 148 13.98 19.95 -17.92
N ILE A 149 12.74 19.80 -18.42
CA ILE A 149 12.13 18.48 -18.65
C ILE A 149 12.95 17.60 -19.60
N GLU A 150 13.48 18.17 -20.69
CA GLU A 150 14.32 17.44 -21.65
C GLU A 150 15.59 16.91 -20.97
N LYS A 151 16.26 17.74 -20.17
CA LYS A 151 17.43 17.32 -19.39
C LYS A 151 17.06 16.27 -18.32
N GLN A 152 15.92 16.41 -17.66
CA GLN A 152 15.42 15.42 -16.69
C GLN A 152 15.09 14.07 -17.35
N MET A 153 14.77 14.08 -18.65
CA MET A 153 14.56 12.91 -19.49
C MET A 153 15.83 12.50 -20.27
N ASN A 154 17.00 12.91 -19.79
CA ASN A 154 18.31 12.60 -20.37
C ASN A 154 18.47 13.01 -21.84
N ASN A 155 17.71 14.00 -22.30
CA ASN A 155 17.63 14.47 -23.68
C ASN A 155 17.28 13.37 -24.68
N GLN A 156 16.49 12.38 -24.25
CA GLN A 156 15.97 11.29 -25.06
C GLN A 156 14.44 11.39 -25.21
N SER A 157 13.86 10.55 -26.07
CA SER A 157 12.41 10.37 -26.14
C SER A 157 11.84 9.89 -24.81
N PHE A 158 10.70 10.44 -24.41
CA PHE A 158 9.97 10.06 -23.20
C PHE A 158 8.48 9.91 -23.49
N TYR A 159 7.76 9.28 -22.55
CA TYR A 159 6.31 9.17 -22.63
C TYR A 159 5.61 10.29 -21.84
N ILE A 160 4.49 10.74 -22.38
CA ILE A 160 3.50 11.58 -21.70
C ILE A 160 2.24 10.75 -21.51
N GLU A 161 1.74 10.69 -20.28
CA GLU A 161 0.51 9.98 -19.94
C GLU A 161 -0.38 10.85 -19.04
N THR A 162 -1.69 10.65 -19.14
CA THR A 162 -2.65 11.33 -18.27
C THR A 162 -2.50 10.82 -16.84
N LYS A 163 -2.24 11.74 -15.90
CA LYS A 163 -2.31 11.41 -14.47
C LYS A 163 -3.77 11.24 -14.05
N LEU A 164 -4.18 10.00 -13.87
CA LEU A 164 -5.52 9.66 -13.37
C LEU A 164 -5.65 10.01 -11.88
N ASP A 165 -6.87 10.37 -11.47
CA ASP A 165 -7.22 10.73 -10.09
C ASP A 165 -8.14 9.69 -9.46
N GLY A 166 -7.57 8.52 -9.14
CA GLY A 166 -8.29 7.39 -8.57
C GLY A 166 -7.60 6.81 -7.35
N GLU A 167 -7.53 5.48 -7.33
CA GLU A 167 -6.78 4.74 -6.32
C GLU A 167 -5.79 3.75 -6.95
N ARG A 168 -4.50 4.03 -6.75
CA ARG A 168 -3.40 3.13 -7.12
C ARG A 168 -3.63 1.70 -6.61
N MET A 169 -3.65 0.74 -7.52
CA MET A 169 -3.93 -0.67 -7.25
C MET A 169 -3.02 -1.58 -8.08
N GLN A 170 -2.49 -2.61 -7.43
CA GLN A 170 -1.77 -3.71 -8.06
C GLN A 170 -2.74 -4.89 -8.23
N LEU A 171 -2.77 -5.50 -9.42
CA LEU A 171 -3.52 -6.73 -9.68
C LEU A 171 -2.52 -7.87 -9.89
N HIS A 172 -2.66 -8.93 -9.10
CA HIS A 172 -1.92 -10.18 -9.26
C HIS A 172 -2.92 -11.26 -9.71
N LYS A 173 -2.61 -11.96 -10.80
CA LYS A 173 -3.45 -13.03 -11.36
C LYS A 173 -2.62 -14.30 -11.51
N ASP A 174 -3.21 -15.45 -11.20
CA ASP A 174 -2.76 -16.77 -11.60
C ASP A 174 -3.96 -17.69 -11.85
N GLY A 175 -4.21 -18.02 -13.13
CA GLY A 175 -5.44 -18.71 -13.53
C GLY A 175 -6.68 -17.94 -13.07
N ASP A 176 -7.49 -18.59 -12.23
CA ASP A 176 -8.72 -18.04 -11.67
C ASP A 176 -8.51 -17.32 -10.33
N VAL A 177 -7.27 -17.26 -9.82
CA VAL A 177 -6.96 -16.63 -8.54
C VAL A 177 -6.47 -15.21 -8.76
N TYR A 178 -7.13 -14.27 -8.10
CA TYR A 178 -6.80 -12.84 -8.16
C TYR A 178 -6.48 -12.30 -6.77
N LYS A 179 -5.52 -11.38 -6.70
CA LYS A 179 -5.30 -10.51 -5.53
C LYS A 179 -5.11 -9.07 -5.92
N TYR A 180 -5.59 -8.18 -5.07
CA TYR A 180 -5.54 -6.74 -5.27
C TYR A 180 -4.87 -6.05 -4.10
N PHE A 181 -3.80 -5.31 -4.35
CA PHE A 181 -3.06 -4.61 -3.30
C PHE A 181 -3.02 -3.10 -3.54
N SER A 182 -3.42 -2.35 -2.52
CA SER A 182 -3.34 -0.88 -2.57
C SER A 182 -1.89 -0.39 -2.56
N ARG A 183 -1.70 0.92 -2.79
CA ARG A 183 -0.39 1.59 -2.65
C ARG A 183 0.40 1.24 -1.38
N ASN A 184 -0.29 1.01 -0.26
CA ASN A 184 0.34 0.71 1.03
C ASN A 184 0.37 -0.80 1.35
N GLY A 185 0.12 -1.67 0.37
CA GLY A 185 0.17 -3.12 0.54
C GLY A 185 -1.05 -3.76 1.19
N PHE A 186 -2.10 -2.99 1.54
CA PHE A 186 -3.34 -3.57 2.05
C PHE A 186 -4.07 -4.36 0.97
N ASP A 187 -4.57 -5.53 1.35
CA ASP A 187 -5.36 -6.44 0.54
C ASP A 187 -6.80 -5.91 0.35
N TYR A 188 -7.16 -5.67 -0.91
CA TYR A 188 -8.50 -5.26 -1.37
C TYR A 188 -9.12 -6.31 -2.30
N THR A 189 -8.72 -7.56 -2.18
CA THR A 189 -9.24 -8.66 -3.00
C THR A 189 -10.73 -8.85 -2.80
N LYS A 190 -11.21 -8.77 -1.55
CA LYS A 190 -12.63 -8.96 -1.23
C LYS A 190 -13.59 -8.08 -2.06
N PRO A 191 -13.42 -6.74 -2.16
CA PRO A 191 -14.31 -5.93 -2.99
C PRO A 191 -14.14 -6.15 -4.49
N PHE A 192 -12.93 -6.43 -4.99
CA PHE A 192 -12.67 -6.53 -6.44
C PHE A 192 -12.87 -7.93 -7.03
N GLY A 193 -12.78 -8.98 -6.20
CA GLY A 193 -13.01 -10.38 -6.52
C GLY A 193 -11.76 -11.24 -6.37
N ALA A 194 -11.82 -12.36 -5.64
CA ALA A 194 -10.72 -13.32 -5.61
C ALA A 194 -10.78 -14.31 -6.79
N SER A 195 -11.92 -14.38 -7.48
CA SER A 195 -12.17 -15.30 -8.60
C SER A 195 -13.11 -14.69 -9.65
N PRO A 196 -13.26 -15.32 -10.83
CA PRO A 196 -14.17 -14.86 -11.89
C PRO A 196 -15.66 -14.85 -11.50
N LEU A 197 -16.01 -15.41 -10.34
CA LEU A 197 -17.39 -15.58 -9.89
C LEU A 197 -17.84 -14.51 -8.89
N GLU A 198 -16.95 -13.66 -8.40
CA GLU A 198 -17.25 -12.70 -7.34
C GLU A 198 -16.53 -11.36 -7.52
N GLY A 199 -17.06 -10.31 -6.89
CA GLY A 199 -16.43 -8.99 -6.81
C GLY A 199 -16.85 -8.01 -7.91
N SER A 200 -16.49 -6.74 -7.71
CA SER A 200 -16.94 -5.63 -8.57
C SER A 200 -16.18 -5.50 -9.90
N LEU A 201 -15.06 -6.21 -10.06
CA LEU A 201 -14.18 -6.09 -11.22
C LEU A 201 -13.85 -7.44 -11.87
N THR A 202 -13.33 -8.40 -11.11
CA THR A 202 -12.81 -9.68 -11.62
C THR A 202 -13.74 -10.41 -12.59
N PRO A 203 -15.05 -10.54 -12.31
CA PRO A 203 -15.99 -11.23 -13.21
C PRO A 203 -16.10 -10.58 -14.59
N TYR A 204 -15.86 -9.26 -14.64
CA TYR A 204 -16.00 -8.46 -15.86
C TYR A 204 -14.71 -8.37 -16.68
N ILE A 205 -13.58 -8.80 -16.13
CA ILE A 205 -12.25 -8.69 -16.78
C ILE A 205 -11.59 -10.04 -17.02
N HIS A 206 -12.05 -11.13 -16.40
CA HIS A 206 -11.39 -12.43 -16.47
C HIS A 206 -11.21 -12.95 -17.91
N ASN A 207 -12.27 -12.86 -18.72
CA ASN A 207 -12.28 -13.42 -20.08
C ASN A 207 -11.54 -12.56 -21.13
N VAL A 208 -10.96 -11.42 -20.73
CA VAL A 208 -10.28 -10.51 -21.68
C VAL A 208 -8.79 -10.74 -21.77
N PHE A 209 -8.22 -11.45 -20.80
CA PHE A 209 -6.84 -11.89 -20.85
C PHE A 209 -6.71 -12.92 -21.99
N ARG A 210 -5.60 -12.88 -22.73
CA ARG A 210 -5.37 -13.90 -23.75
C ARG A 210 -5.22 -15.29 -23.12
N MET A 211 -5.53 -16.31 -23.90
CA MET A 211 -5.47 -17.71 -23.47
C MET A 211 -4.06 -18.17 -23.06
N ASP A 212 -3.01 -17.52 -23.58
CA ASP A 212 -1.61 -17.81 -23.23
C ASP A 212 -1.14 -17.12 -21.94
N VAL A 213 -2.00 -16.35 -21.24
CA VAL A 213 -1.67 -15.68 -19.98
C VAL A 213 -2.09 -16.54 -18.79
N GLN A 214 -1.14 -17.27 -18.21
CA GLN A 214 -1.34 -18.02 -16.97
C GLN A 214 -1.33 -17.08 -15.77
N ASN A 215 -0.21 -16.37 -15.57
CA ASN A 215 -0.03 -15.44 -14.47
C ASN A 215 0.48 -14.06 -14.93
N CYS A 216 0.08 -13.02 -14.21
CA CYS A 216 0.59 -11.67 -14.46
C CYS A 216 0.48 -10.76 -13.22
N ILE A 217 1.31 -9.72 -13.20
CA ILE A 217 1.22 -8.62 -12.22
C ILE A 217 1.08 -7.31 -12.99
N LEU A 218 -0.04 -6.62 -12.76
CA LEU A 218 -0.37 -5.33 -13.36
C LEU A 218 -0.30 -4.22 -12.32
N ASP A 219 0.13 -3.04 -12.76
CA ASP A 219 0.11 -1.81 -11.97
C ASP A 219 -0.77 -0.77 -12.68
N GLY A 220 -1.71 -0.19 -11.94
CA GLY A 220 -2.77 0.61 -12.51
C GLY A 220 -3.46 1.52 -11.50
N GLU A 221 -4.38 2.33 -12.00
CA GLU A 221 -5.24 3.19 -11.19
C GLU A 221 -6.67 2.67 -11.25
N MET A 222 -7.28 2.42 -10.11
CA MET A 222 -8.70 2.10 -10.02
C MET A 222 -9.53 3.38 -10.09
N MET A 223 -10.48 3.42 -11.03
CA MET A 223 -11.34 4.55 -11.33
C MET A 223 -12.81 4.16 -11.14
N ALA A 224 -13.66 5.10 -10.74
CA ALA A 224 -15.10 4.96 -10.95
C ALA A 224 -15.46 5.51 -12.32
N PHE A 225 -16.19 4.71 -13.08
CA PHE A 225 -16.62 5.02 -14.43
C PHE A 225 -18.14 5.10 -14.50
N ASN A 226 -18.66 6.15 -15.11
CA ASN A 226 -20.08 6.31 -15.39
C ASN A 226 -20.37 5.81 -16.82
N PRO A 227 -21.11 4.70 -17.01
CA PRO A 227 -21.41 4.17 -18.33
C PRO A 227 -22.32 5.08 -19.18
N SER A 228 -23.21 5.84 -18.54
CA SER A 228 -24.16 6.73 -19.21
C SER A 228 -23.47 7.93 -19.85
N THR A 229 -22.48 8.51 -19.17
CA THR A 229 -21.71 9.66 -19.67
C THR A 229 -20.38 9.26 -20.32
N GLN A 230 -19.96 8.00 -20.18
CA GLN A 230 -18.65 7.49 -20.60
C GLN A 230 -17.46 8.28 -20.01
N THR A 231 -17.59 8.72 -18.75
CA THR A 231 -16.57 9.52 -18.07
C THR A 231 -16.08 8.89 -16.79
N TYR A 232 -14.84 9.19 -16.43
CA TYR A 232 -14.32 8.90 -15.09
C TYR A 232 -14.85 9.94 -14.10
N MET A 233 -15.27 9.47 -12.93
CA MET A 233 -15.63 10.34 -11.83
C MET A 233 -14.38 10.70 -11.03
N GLN A 234 -14.24 11.97 -10.66
CA GLN A 234 -13.14 12.44 -9.81
C GLN A 234 -13.38 12.04 -8.35
N LYS A 235 -12.30 11.69 -7.65
CA LYS A 235 -12.29 11.19 -6.26
C LYS A 235 -12.95 12.13 -5.24
N GLY A 236 -13.02 13.43 -5.53
CA GLY A 236 -13.69 14.42 -4.68
C GLY A 236 -15.22 14.26 -4.59
N SER A 237 -15.81 13.47 -5.48
CA SER A 237 -17.23 13.11 -5.45
C SER A 237 -17.43 11.96 -4.45
N LYS A 238 -18.48 12.00 -3.63
CA LYS A 238 -18.71 11.15 -2.43
C LYS A 238 -18.88 9.63 -2.68
N PHE A 239 -17.99 8.97 -3.42
CA PHE A 239 -18.02 7.52 -3.64
C PHE A 239 -16.69 6.88 -3.20
N ASP A 240 -16.78 5.72 -2.55
CA ASP A 240 -15.63 4.89 -2.22
C ASP A 240 -15.59 3.75 -3.24
N ILE A 241 -14.60 3.77 -4.14
CA ILE A 241 -14.45 2.76 -5.21
C ILE A 241 -14.41 1.34 -4.62
N LYS A 242 -13.88 1.20 -3.39
CA LYS A 242 -13.80 -0.07 -2.67
C LYS A 242 -15.14 -0.58 -2.13
N ARG A 243 -16.20 0.21 -2.26
CA ARG A 243 -17.56 -0.09 -1.77
C ARG A 243 -18.64 0.07 -2.84
N LEU A 244 -18.25 0.25 -4.11
CA LEU A 244 -19.22 0.27 -5.20
C LEU A 244 -19.92 -1.09 -5.24
N MET A 245 -21.23 -1.07 -5.02
CA MET A 245 -22.13 -2.23 -5.12
C MET A 245 -22.74 -2.28 -6.53
N ASP A 246 -23.26 -3.44 -6.92
CA ASP A 246 -23.80 -3.67 -8.27
C ASP A 246 -24.96 -2.74 -8.67
N ASP A 247 -25.70 -2.17 -7.69
CA ASP A 247 -26.81 -1.22 -7.92
C ASP A 247 -26.35 0.25 -8.12
N SER A 248 -25.06 0.50 -8.31
CA SER A 248 -24.55 1.84 -8.57
C SER A 248 -24.63 2.20 -10.05
N GLU A 249 -24.98 3.46 -10.36
CA GLU A 249 -24.78 4.05 -11.69
C GLU A 249 -23.30 4.09 -12.12
N LEU A 250 -22.38 3.82 -11.19
CA LEU A 250 -20.95 3.79 -11.41
C LEU A 250 -20.42 2.36 -11.34
N GLN A 251 -19.49 2.04 -12.23
CA GLN A 251 -18.78 0.76 -12.21
C GLN A 251 -17.28 0.96 -11.98
N THR A 252 -16.64 -0.09 -11.50
CA THR A 252 -15.19 -0.12 -11.30
C THR A 252 -14.50 -0.28 -12.65
N CYS A 253 -13.58 0.64 -12.96
CA CYS A 253 -12.69 0.57 -14.12
C CYS A 253 -11.24 0.54 -13.66
N TYR A 254 -10.46 -0.45 -14.10
CA TYR A 254 -9.05 -0.52 -13.83
C TYR A 254 -8.24 -0.01 -15.03
N CYS A 255 -7.55 1.12 -14.84
CA CYS A 255 -6.72 1.76 -15.85
C CYS A 255 -5.25 1.38 -15.62
N VAL A 256 -4.76 0.41 -16.39
CA VAL A 256 -3.43 -0.18 -16.26
C VAL A 256 -2.40 0.66 -17.02
N PHE A 257 -1.27 0.99 -16.40
CA PHE A 257 -0.18 1.71 -17.06
C PHE A 257 1.16 0.95 -17.05
N ASP A 258 1.29 -0.16 -16.32
CA ASP A 258 2.50 -0.99 -16.29
C ASP A 258 2.21 -2.49 -16.04
N VAL A 259 3.18 -3.35 -16.37
CA VAL A 259 3.16 -4.80 -16.14
C VAL A 259 4.52 -5.25 -15.61
N LEU A 260 4.54 -5.98 -14.49
CA LEU A 260 5.79 -6.34 -13.79
C LEU A 260 6.09 -7.84 -13.82
N MET A 261 5.13 -8.66 -14.23
CA MET A 261 5.30 -10.10 -14.44
C MET A 261 4.32 -10.60 -15.50
N LEU A 262 4.77 -11.54 -16.32
CA LEU A 262 3.93 -12.30 -17.25
C LEU A 262 4.49 -13.73 -17.37
N ASN A 263 3.69 -14.75 -17.09
CA ASN A 263 4.06 -16.17 -17.16
C ASN A 263 5.42 -16.46 -16.53
N ASP A 264 5.56 -16.10 -15.26
CA ASP A 264 6.78 -16.22 -14.43
C ASP A 264 7.98 -15.36 -14.89
N GLN A 265 7.90 -14.70 -16.03
CA GLN A 265 8.92 -13.76 -16.47
C GLN A 265 8.79 -12.45 -15.68
N LYS A 266 9.82 -12.13 -14.89
CA LYS A 266 9.95 -10.86 -14.16
C LYS A 266 10.30 -9.75 -15.13
N LEU A 267 9.51 -8.67 -15.13
CA LEU A 267 9.67 -7.55 -16.06
C LEU A 267 10.18 -6.27 -15.39
N ALA A 268 10.34 -6.23 -14.06
CA ALA A 268 10.73 -5.03 -13.32
C ALA A 268 12.07 -4.41 -13.79
N ARG A 269 13.00 -5.23 -14.32
CA ARG A 269 14.29 -4.78 -14.87
C ARG A 269 14.25 -4.50 -16.38
N GLU A 270 13.14 -4.79 -17.06
CA GLU A 270 12.95 -4.47 -18.48
C GLU A 270 12.66 -2.98 -18.67
N THR A 271 12.95 -2.45 -19.86
CA THR A 271 12.66 -1.04 -20.19
C THR A 271 11.14 -0.76 -20.18
N LEU A 272 10.74 0.46 -19.81
CA LEU A 272 9.32 0.87 -19.84
C LEU A 272 8.68 0.64 -21.23
N ARG A 273 9.42 0.90 -22.32
CA ARG A 273 8.96 0.64 -23.69
C ARG A 273 8.61 -0.84 -23.87
N LYS A 274 9.49 -1.75 -23.46
CA LYS A 274 9.26 -3.20 -23.55
C LYS A 274 8.06 -3.64 -22.71
N ARG A 275 7.92 -3.13 -21.48
CA ARG A 275 6.78 -3.45 -20.62
C ARG A 275 5.47 -2.94 -21.22
N TYR A 276 5.47 -1.75 -21.80
CA TYR A 276 4.30 -1.18 -22.48
C TYR A 276 3.90 -1.99 -23.73
N GLU A 277 4.87 -2.44 -24.53
CA GLU A 277 4.62 -3.37 -25.66
C GLU A 277 4.00 -4.70 -25.21
N ILE A 278 4.46 -5.26 -24.08
CA ILE A 278 3.91 -6.48 -23.49
C ILE A 278 2.48 -6.23 -23.00
N LEU A 279 2.25 -5.12 -22.31
CA LEU A 279 0.94 -4.75 -21.76
C LEU A 279 -0.14 -4.69 -22.85
N HIS A 280 0.17 -4.11 -24.02
CA HIS A 280 -0.75 -4.06 -25.18
C HIS A 280 -1.10 -5.42 -25.76
N LYS A 281 -0.28 -6.44 -25.49
CA LYS A 281 -0.51 -7.80 -25.92
C LYS A 281 -1.15 -8.65 -24.84
N LEU A 282 -1.36 -8.16 -23.61
CA LEU A 282 -1.74 -9.01 -22.48
C LEU A 282 -3.24 -9.31 -22.42
N PHE A 283 -4.08 -8.31 -22.73
CA PHE A 283 -5.53 -8.42 -22.71
C PHE A 283 -6.18 -7.51 -23.76
N THR A 284 -7.45 -7.78 -24.10
CA THR A 284 -8.26 -6.89 -24.93
C THR A 284 -8.97 -5.86 -24.04
N PRO A 285 -8.71 -4.55 -24.20
CA PRO A 285 -9.35 -3.54 -23.35
C PRO A 285 -10.88 -3.53 -23.45
N ILE A 286 -11.54 -3.34 -22.32
CA ILE A 286 -12.98 -3.06 -22.23
C ILE A 286 -13.16 -1.66 -21.64
N THR A 287 -13.76 -0.76 -22.43
CA THR A 287 -14.11 0.59 -21.99
C THR A 287 -14.91 0.55 -20.69
N GLY A 288 -14.42 1.26 -19.68
CA GLY A 288 -15.07 1.33 -18.37
C GLY A 288 -14.87 0.11 -17.47
N ARG A 289 -14.09 -0.91 -17.85
CA ARG A 289 -13.78 -2.07 -16.99
C ARG A 289 -12.27 -2.31 -16.86
N LEU A 290 -11.57 -2.51 -17.97
CA LEU A 290 -10.12 -2.72 -17.99
C LEU A 290 -9.52 -2.00 -19.20
N GLN A 291 -8.72 -0.97 -18.94
CA GLN A 291 -8.18 -0.09 -19.99
C GLN A 291 -6.68 0.06 -19.84
N ILE A 292 -5.98 0.27 -20.95
CA ILE A 292 -4.57 0.64 -20.96
C ILE A 292 -4.49 2.16 -21.00
N VAL A 293 -3.73 2.77 -20.09
CA VAL A 293 -3.46 4.21 -20.11
C VAL A 293 -2.60 4.52 -21.32
N HIS A 294 -3.11 5.40 -22.18
CA HIS A 294 -2.41 5.83 -23.37
C HIS A 294 -1.15 6.63 -23.03
N LYS A 295 -0.05 6.26 -23.69
CA LYS A 295 1.24 6.96 -23.63
C LYS A 295 1.56 7.55 -25.00
N THR A 296 1.78 8.86 -25.05
CA THR A 296 2.24 9.58 -26.24
C THR A 296 3.75 9.76 -26.16
N GLU A 297 4.47 9.38 -27.22
CA GLU A 297 5.92 9.63 -27.29
C GLU A 297 6.20 11.10 -27.61
N ALA A 298 7.15 11.69 -26.89
CA ALA A 298 7.57 13.07 -27.01
C ALA A 298 9.08 13.18 -26.85
N SER A 299 9.66 14.27 -27.36
CA SER A 299 11.10 14.54 -27.23
C SER A 299 11.41 15.98 -26.86
N SER A 300 10.40 16.86 -26.77
CA SER A 300 10.60 18.28 -26.50
C SER A 300 9.64 18.81 -25.45
N ARG A 301 10.06 19.89 -24.78
CA ARG A 301 9.22 20.65 -23.84
C ARG A 301 7.92 21.13 -24.49
N LYS A 302 7.95 21.47 -25.79
CA LYS A 302 6.77 21.94 -26.53
C LYS A 302 5.67 20.89 -26.61
N ASN A 303 6.02 19.60 -26.55
CA ASN A 303 5.02 18.51 -26.54
C ASN A 303 4.33 18.34 -25.18
N VAL A 304 4.93 18.85 -24.10
CA VAL A 304 4.41 18.71 -22.73
C VAL A 304 3.49 19.86 -22.34
N LEU A 305 3.59 20.99 -23.05
CA LEU A 305 2.74 22.17 -22.89
C LEU A 305 1.47 22.04 -23.73
#